data_AF-A0A956PWB2-F1
#
_entry.id   AF-A0A956PWB2-F1
#
_cell.length_a   1.000
_cell.length_b   1.000
_cell.length_c   1.000
_cell.angle_alpha   90.00
_cell.angle_beta   90.00
_cell.angle_gamma   90.00
#
_symmetry.space_group_name_H-M   'P 1'
#
loop_
_entity.id
_entity.type
_entity.pdbx_description
1 polymer ?
#
loop_
_entity_poly.entity_id
_entity_poly.type
_entity_poly.pdbx_seq_one_letter_code
_entity_poly.pdbx_strand_id
1 'polypeptide(L)'
;SPTEYTTEAVKGSDIIFLTTNGTRIISRFKGAHGVVIASLANLSRVVTHLGSQGLNVAICCAGSRDQFCLEDSVCAGLLVDRLLKQYGDAELNDAARVGLVLARSYSDNLLACFRESSHGRTLIELGFESDLELCARLDTLDVLPVYFKERITLEQEIEPPLEEPGSKNPGQSAATS
;
A
#
# COMPACT_ATOMS: atom_id res chain seq x y z
N SER A 1 5.14 -17.10 -6.72
CA SER A 1 3.89 -16.55 -7.27
C SER A 1 2.94 -16.14 -6.14
N PRO A 2 2.06 -15.13 -6.28
CA PRO A 2 0.97 -14.89 -5.31
C PRO A 2 0.04 -16.11 -5.12
N THR A 3 -0.08 -16.97 -6.14
CA THR A 3 -0.94 -18.17 -6.07
C THR A 3 -0.42 -19.25 -5.13
N GLU A 4 0.84 -19.17 -4.69
CA GLU A 4 1.45 -20.11 -3.73
C GLU A 4 1.00 -19.85 -2.28
N TYR A 5 0.41 -18.69 -2.00
CA TYR A 5 0.02 -18.25 -0.65
C TYR A 5 -1.43 -18.63 -0.33
N THR A 6 -1.77 -19.92 -0.41
CA THR A 6 -3.11 -20.39 -0.04
C THR A 6 -3.28 -20.47 1.48
N THR A 7 -4.53 -20.45 1.96
CA THR A 7 -4.84 -20.60 3.38
C THR A 7 -4.18 -21.83 4.00
N GLU A 8 -4.24 -22.96 3.31
CA GLU A 8 -3.66 -24.23 3.77
C GLU A 8 -2.14 -24.15 3.90
N ALA A 9 -1.49 -23.37 3.02
CA ALA A 9 -0.04 -23.25 3.00
C ALA A 9 0.50 -22.32 4.10
N VAL A 10 -0.24 -21.25 4.47
CA VAL A 10 0.33 -20.16 5.27
C VAL A 10 -0.45 -19.77 6.52
N LYS A 11 -1.65 -20.31 6.75
CA LYS A 11 -2.46 -19.90 7.91
C LYS A 11 -1.71 -20.13 9.23
N GLY A 12 -1.66 -19.08 10.05
CA GLY A 12 -0.99 -19.09 11.36
C GLY A 12 0.53 -19.18 11.30
N SER A 13 1.13 -19.04 10.12
CA SER A 13 2.58 -19.10 9.93
C SER A 13 3.16 -17.70 9.70
N ASP A 14 4.37 -17.49 10.21
CA ASP A 14 5.18 -16.32 9.86
C ASP A 14 5.83 -16.54 8.50
N ILE A 15 5.60 -15.61 7.57
CA ILE A 15 6.22 -15.65 6.23
C ILE A 15 7.48 -14.77 6.24
N ILE A 16 8.65 -15.39 6.04
CA ILE A 16 9.88 -14.64 5.78
C ILE A 16 9.92 -14.30 4.29
N PHE A 17 9.61 -13.04 3.97
CA PHE A 17 9.54 -12.56 2.59
C PHE A 17 10.80 -11.76 2.22
N LEU A 18 11.72 -12.39 1.48
CA LEU A 18 12.92 -11.72 0.97
C LEU A 18 12.71 -11.35 -0.50
N THR A 19 12.68 -10.06 -0.80
CA THR A 19 12.70 -9.55 -2.17
C THR A 19 13.87 -8.61 -2.35
N THR A 20 14.33 -8.47 -3.59
CA THR A 20 15.44 -7.58 -3.98
C THR A 20 15.22 -6.13 -3.53
N ASN A 21 13.97 -5.71 -3.34
CA ASN A 21 13.60 -4.32 -3.01
C ASN A 21 13.08 -4.11 -1.59
N GLY A 22 12.70 -5.17 -0.87
CA GLY A 22 11.87 -5.09 0.35
C GLY A 22 12.49 -4.27 1.49
N THR A 23 13.68 -4.63 1.95
CA THR A 23 14.36 -3.95 3.07
C THR A 23 14.73 -2.50 2.75
N ARG A 24 15.04 -2.21 1.47
CA ARG A 24 15.44 -0.88 1.04
C ARG A 24 14.27 0.10 1.06
N ILE A 25 13.10 -0.32 0.59
CA ILE A 25 11.88 0.51 0.59
C ILE A 25 11.48 0.86 2.02
N ILE A 26 11.49 -0.12 2.92
CA ILE A 26 11.12 0.05 4.32
C ILE A 26 12.00 1.11 5.00
N SER A 27 13.31 1.12 4.71
CA SER A 27 14.23 2.10 5.29
C SER A 27 13.95 3.56 4.90
N ARG A 28 13.23 3.79 3.78
CA ARG A 28 12.85 5.13 3.31
C ARG A 28 11.74 5.78 4.12
N PHE A 29 11.02 4.99 4.93
CA PHE A 29 9.89 5.46 5.73
C PHE A 29 10.24 5.77 7.19
N LYS A 30 11.52 5.92 7.52
CA LYS A 30 11.93 6.40 8.85
C LYS A 30 11.32 7.78 9.10
N GLY A 31 10.48 7.88 10.14
CA GLY A 31 9.78 9.11 10.52
C GLY A 31 8.38 9.29 9.92
N ALA A 32 7.88 8.33 9.14
CA ALA A 32 6.48 8.31 8.72
C ALA A 32 5.55 8.06 9.93
N HIS A 33 4.37 8.69 9.93
CA HIS A 33 3.35 8.46 10.96
C HIS A 33 2.86 7.00 10.95
N GLY A 34 2.69 6.44 9.75
CA GLY A 34 2.34 5.05 9.51
C GLY A 34 2.75 4.64 8.10
N VAL A 35 2.91 3.34 7.90
CA VAL A 35 3.26 2.76 6.61
C VAL A 35 2.25 1.66 6.29
N VAL A 36 1.56 1.81 5.17
CA VAL A 36 0.59 0.84 4.66
C VAL A 36 1.09 0.24 3.35
N ILE A 37 0.74 -1.02 3.08
CA ILE A 37 1.09 -1.69 1.84
C ILE A 37 -0.09 -1.60 0.87
N ALA A 38 0.16 -1.01 -0.28
CA ALA A 38 -0.84 -0.80 -1.32
C ALA A 38 -0.56 -1.65 -2.56
N SER A 39 -1.63 -2.16 -3.15
CA SER A 39 -1.65 -2.87 -4.42
C SER A 39 -3.00 -2.67 -5.09
N LEU A 40 -3.15 -3.11 -6.34
CA LEU A 40 -4.45 -3.13 -7.01
C LEU A 40 -5.47 -3.99 -6.24
N ALA A 41 -5.01 -5.05 -5.55
CA ALA A 41 -5.87 -5.97 -4.83
C ALA A 41 -6.60 -5.33 -3.63
N ASN A 42 -6.07 -4.28 -3.02
CA ASN A 42 -6.63 -3.65 -1.80
C ASN A 42 -6.78 -2.12 -1.91
N LEU A 43 -6.87 -1.60 -3.12
CA LEU A 43 -6.75 -0.19 -3.42
C LEU A 43 -7.79 0.67 -2.68
N SER A 44 -9.07 0.27 -2.66
CA SER A 44 -10.16 0.99 -2.00
C SER A 44 -9.99 1.07 -0.48
N ARG A 45 -9.50 -0.01 0.13
CA ARG A 45 -9.24 -0.05 1.57
C ARG A 45 -8.12 0.92 1.94
N VAL A 46 -7.07 0.98 1.14
CA VAL A 46 -5.97 1.95 1.30
C VAL A 46 -6.45 3.39 1.11
N VAL A 47 -7.23 3.67 0.05
CA VAL A 47 -7.81 5.00 -0.21
C VAL A 47 -8.62 5.47 1.00
N THR A 48 -9.49 4.60 1.52
CA THR A 48 -10.35 4.92 2.66
C THR A 48 -9.53 5.24 3.92
N HIS A 49 -8.53 4.40 4.21
CA HIS A 49 -7.64 4.63 5.36
C HIS A 49 -6.90 5.96 5.21
N LEU A 50 -6.18 6.19 4.11
CA LEU A 50 -5.37 7.39 3.91
C LEU A 50 -6.20 8.67 3.89
N GLY A 51 -7.33 8.69 3.19
CA GLY A 51 -8.18 9.88 3.08
C GLY A 51 -8.82 10.29 4.40
N SER A 52 -9.07 9.34 5.31
CA SER A 52 -9.65 9.63 6.63
C SER A 52 -8.69 10.33 7.62
N GLN A 53 -7.37 10.28 7.36
CA GLN A 53 -6.36 10.77 8.30
C GLN A 53 -6.11 12.28 8.18
N GLY A 54 -6.41 12.89 7.03
CA GLY A 54 -6.09 14.30 6.77
C GLY A 54 -4.58 14.61 6.79
N LEU A 55 -3.74 13.59 6.56
CA LEU A 55 -2.27 13.71 6.58
C LEU A 55 -1.69 13.78 5.16
N ASN A 56 -0.47 14.30 5.05
CA ASN A 56 0.30 14.23 3.81
C ASN A 56 0.63 12.77 3.47
N VAL A 57 0.43 12.39 2.20
CA VAL A 57 0.68 11.04 1.70
C VAL A 57 1.93 11.04 0.84
N ALA A 58 2.88 10.17 1.17
CA ALA A 58 4.03 9.85 0.33
C ALA A 58 3.88 8.44 -0.25
N ILE A 59 3.87 8.33 -1.58
CA ILE A 59 3.79 7.05 -2.27
C ILE A 59 5.19 6.65 -2.73
N CYS A 60 5.69 5.51 -2.27
CA CYS A 60 6.95 4.94 -2.75
C CYS A 60 6.66 3.69 -3.58
N CYS A 61 6.83 3.80 -4.89
CA CYS A 61 6.85 2.64 -5.77
C CYS A 61 8.04 1.74 -5.41
N ALA A 62 7.84 0.42 -5.48
CA ALA A 62 8.89 -0.53 -5.14
C ALA A 62 10.05 -0.47 -6.16
N GLY A 63 9.69 -0.21 -7.42
CA GLY A 63 10.62 -0.16 -8.54
C GLY A 63 11.19 -1.53 -8.87
N SER A 64 12.00 -1.59 -9.93
CA SER A 64 12.79 -2.76 -10.25
C SER A 64 14.21 -2.32 -10.57
N ARG A 65 15.20 -2.78 -9.77
CA ARG A 65 16.64 -2.48 -9.98
C ARG A 65 16.94 -0.97 -10.17
N ASP A 66 16.33 -0.12 -9.34
CA ASP A 66 16.43 1.36 -9.42
C ASP A 66 15.85 2.00 -10.68
N GLN A 67 15.06 1.26 -11.45
CA GLN A 67 14.41 1.76 -12.65
C GLN A 67 12.95 2.10 -12.38
N PHE A 68 12.44 3.00 -13.22
CA PHE A 68 11.02 3.32 -13.30
C PHE A 68 10.21 2.06 -13.58
N CYS A 69 9.15 1.86 -12.80
CA CYS A 69 8.27 0.71 -12.89
C CYS A 69 6.89 1.19 -13.34
N LEU A 70 6.45 0.73 -14.52
CA LEU A 70 5.24 1.23 -15.15
C LEU A 70 3.99 0.82 -14.35
N GLU A 71 3.90 -0.46 -13.99
CA GLU A 71 2.78 -1.01 -13.22
C GLU A 71 2.68 -0.39 -11.82
N ASP A 72 3.80 -0.16 -11.14
CA ASP A 72 3.81 0.54 -9.85
C ASP A 72 3.30 1.98 -10.00
N SER A 73 3.74 2.67 -11.07
CA SER A 73 3.37 4.06 -11.32
C SER A 73 1.89 4.20 -11.70
N VAL A 74 1.33 3.23 -12.42
CA VAL A 74 -0.11 3.13 -12.69
C VAL A 74 -0.89 2.87 -11.40
N CYS A 75 -0.43 1.94 -10.55
CA CYS A 75 -1.06 1.68 -9.26
C CYS A 75 -1.04 2.92 -8.35
N ALA A 76 0.10 3.62 -8.28
CA ALA A 76 0.24 4.89 -7.55
C ALA A 76 -0.70 5.97 -8.11
N GLY A 77 -0.80 6.07 -9.44
CA GLY A 77 -1.70 7.00 -10.11
C GLY A 77 -3.17 6.72 -9.83
N LEU A 78 -3.58 5.45 -9.79
CA LEU A 78 -4.94 5.06 -9.43
C LEU A 78 -5.26 5.39 -7.96
N LEU A 79 -4.29 5.22 -7.07
CA LEU A 79 -4.42 5.62 -5.67
C LEU A 79 -4.66 7.13 -5.56
N VAL A 80 -3.86 7.94 -6.25
CA VAL A 80 -4.02 9.39 -6.30
C VAL A 80 -5.37 9.78 -6.90
N ASP A 81 -5.76 9.20 -8.04
CA ASP A 81 -7.03 9.50 -8.71
C ASP A 81 -8.24 9.24 -7.80
N ARG A 82 -8.23 8.12 -7.07
CA ARG A 82 -9.32 7.77 -6.14
C ARG A 82 -9.32 8.65 -4.89
N LEU A 83 -8.16 9.00 -4.35
CA LEU A 83 -8.06 9.95 -3.23
C LEU A 83 -8.65 11.30 -3.61
N LEU A 84 -8.28 11.84 -4.77
CA LEU A 84 -8.79 13.13 -5.25
C LEU A 84 -10.31 13.10 -5.46
N LYS A 85 -10.83 12.01 -6.05
CA LYS A 85 -12.28 11.84 -6.29
C LYS A 85 -13.10 11.73 -5.00
N GLN A 86 -12.57 11.09 -3.96
CA GLN A 86 -13.33 10.79 -2.75
C GLN A 86 -13.12 11.82 -1.63
N TYR A 87 -11.94 12.42 -1.52
CA TYR A 87 -11.54 13.28 -0.40
C TYR A 87 -11.22 14.72 -0.82
N GLY A 88 -11.25 15.04 -2.11
CA GLY A 88 -11.05 16.39 -2.64
C GLY A 88 -9.62 16.65 -3.12
N ASP A 89 -9.38 17.90 -3.52
CA ASP A 89 -8.11 18.30 -4.14
C ASP A 89 -6.91 18.22 -3.18
N ALA A 90 -5.75 17.88 -3.74
CA ALA A 90 -4.47 17.85 -3.04
C ALA A 90 -3.37 18.47 -3.93
N GLU A 91 -2.32 18.99 -3.30
CA GLU A 91 -1.13 19.44 -4.04
C GLU A 91 -0.34 18.23 -4.54
N LEU A 92 -0.14 18.16 -5.86
CA LEU A 92 0.57 17.06 -6.51
C LEU A 92 1.93 17.52 -7.03
N ASN A 93 2.97 16.75 -6.69
CA ASN A 93 4.27 16.85 -7.34
C ASN A 93 4.25 16.21 -8.75
N ASP A 94 5.33 16.38 -9.51
CA ASP A 94 5.42 15.89 -10.89
C ASP A 94 5.25 14.38 -11.00
N ALA A 95 5.83 13.61 -10.07
CA ALA A 95 5.71 12.15 -10.07
C ALA A 95 4.25 11.70 -9.90
N ALA A 96 3.50 12.32 -8.99
CA ALA A 96 2.08 12.06 -8.80
C ALA A 96 1.25 12.45 -10.04
N ARG A 97 1.59 13.57 -10.70
CA ARG A 97 0.95 13.99 -11.96
C ARG A 97 1.19 13.00 -13.10
N VAL A 98 2.43 12.52 -13.25
CA VAL A 98 2.78 11.49 -14.24
C VAL A 98 2.03 10.20 -13.96
N GLY A 99 2.01 9.74 -12.69
CA GLY A 99 1.24 8.57 -12.29
C GLY A 99 -0.24 8.70 -12.64
N LEU A 100 -0.85 9.86 -12.36
CA LEU A 100 -2.25 10.14 -12.67
C LEU A 100 -2.55 10.06 -14.18
N VAL A 101 -1.65 10.58 -15.03
CA VAL A 101 -1.78 10.46 -16.49
C VAL A 101 -1.71 9.00 -16.91
N LEU A 102 -0.73 8.24 -16.42
CA LEU A 102 -0.57 6.82 -16.74
C LEU A 102 -1.79 6.00 -16.28
N ALA A 103 -2.29 6.23 -15.07
CA ALA A 103 -3.46 5.56 -14.54
C ALA A 103 -4.70 5.77 -15.41
N ARG A 104 -4.89 6.98 -15.94
CA ARG A 104 -5.98 7.27 -16.88
C ARG A 104 -5.80 6.60 -18.23
N SER A 105 -4.56 6.46 -18.71
CA SER A 105 -4.28 5.77 -19.98
C SER A 105 -4.53 4.25 -19.90
N TYR A 106 -4.38 3.66 -18.72
CA TYR A 106 -4.56 2.21 -18.50
C TYR A 106 -5.86 1.85 -17.75
N SER A 107 -6.74 2.83 -17.45
CA SER A 107 -7.92 2.60 -16.58
C SER A 107 -8.87 1.53 -17.11
N ASP A 108 -8.98 1.40 -18.43
CA ASP A 108 -9.89 0.46 -19.08
C ASP A 108 -9.26 -0.94 -19.23
N ASN A 109 -7.93 -1.05 -19.10
CA ASN A 109 -7.21 -2.31 -19.26
C ASN A 109 -5.89 -2.32 -18.48
N LEU A 110 -5.99 -2.58 -17.17
CA LEU A 110 -4.81 -2.69 -16.30
C LEU A 110 -3.92 -3.88 -16.66
N LEU A 111 -4.47 -4.96 -17.21
CA LEU A 111 -3.67 -6.10 -17.65
C LEU A 111 -2.72 -5.71 -18.80
N ALA A 112 -3.13 -4.81 -19.70
CA ALA A 112 -2.24 -4.28 -20.73
C ALA A 112 -1.02 -3.58 -20.12
N CYS A 113 -1.19 -2.83 -19.03
CA CYS A 113 -0.08 -2.19 -18.33
C CYS A 113 0.98 -3.22 -17.89
N PHE A 114 0.56 -4.32 -17.25
CA PHE A 114 1.48 -5.39 -16.87
C PHE A 114 2.14 -6.03 -18.10
N ARG A 115 1.37 -6.36 -19.14
CA ARG A 115 1.91 -7.00 -20.36
C ARG A 115 2.92 -6.12 -21.12
N GLU A 116 2.75 -4.80 -21.08
CA GLU A 116 3.64 -3.84 -21.75
C GLU A 116 4.87 -3.51 -20.91
N SER A 117 4.80 -3.67 -19.58
CA SER A 117 5.91 -3.35 -18.68
C SER A 117 7.12 -4.27 -18.90
N SER A 118 8.32 -3.75 -18.65
CA SER A 118 9.54 -4.56 -18.77
C SER A 118 9.53 -5.76 -17.83
N HIS A 119 9.00 -5.59 -16.62
CA HIS A 119 8.94 -6.65 -15.62
C HIS A 119 7.88 -7.69 -15.96
N GLY A 120 6.68 -7.26 -16.40
CA GLY A 120 5.63 -8.19 -16.81
C GLY A 120 6.01 -9.00 -18.05
N ARG A 121 6.70 -8.40 -19.04
CA ARG A 121 7.27 -9.17 -20.18
C ARG A 121 8.23 -10.26 -19.71
N THR A 122 9.10 -9.95 -18.74
CA THR A 122 10.00 -10.94 -18.14
C THR A 122 9.22 -12.07 -17.46
N LEU A 123 8.14 -11.75 -16.72
CA LEU A 123 7.31 -12.75 -16.05
C LEU A 123 6.57 -13.65 -17.06
N ILE A 124 6.10 -13.09 -18.18
CA ILE A 124 5.49 -13.87 -19.28
C ILE A 124 6.50 -14.86 -19.86
N GLU A 125 7.73 -14.42 -20.15
CA GLU A 125 8.80 -15.30 -20.65
C GLU A 125 9.13 -16.43 -19.67
N LEU A 126 8.96 -16.20 -18.37
CA LEU A 126 9.16 -17.19 -17.30
C LEU A 126 7.92 -18.07 -17.04
N GLY A 127 6.81 -17.88 -17.77
CA GLY A 127 5.59 -18.68 -17.64
C GLY A 127 4.62 -18.22 -16.56
N PHE A 128 4.77 -17.01 -16.02
CA PHE A 128 3.94 -16.44 -14.94
C PHE A 128 2.85 -15.47 -15.45
N GLU A 129 2.34 -15.65 -16.67
CA GLU A 129 1.31 -14.75 -17.20
C GLU A 129 0.02 -14.74 -16.36
N SER A 130 -0.38 -15.89 -15.81
CA SER A 130 -1.55 -16.00 -14.92
C SER A 130 -1.41 -15.14 -13.65
N ASP A 131 -0.18 -14.92 -13.17
CA ASP A 131 0.08 -14.05 -12.02
C ASP A 131 -0.23 -12.59 -12.37
N LEU A 132 0.06 -12.17 -13.61
CA LEU A 132 -0.27 -10.81 -14.06
C LEU A 132 -1.78 -10.60 -14.13
N GLU A 133 -2.52 -11.61 -14.60
CA GLU A 133 -3.99 -11.56 -14.62
C GLU A 133 -4.60 -11.46 -13.23
N LEU A 134 -3.99 -12.11 -12.23
CA LEU A 134 -4.40 -12.01 -10.84
C LEU A 134 -4.07 -10.62 -10.28
N CYS A 135 -2.83 -10.15 -10.46
CA CYS A 135 -2.35 -8.86 -9.97
C CYS A 135 -3.06 -7.66 -10.60
N ALA A 136 -3.57 -7.78 -11.83
CA ALA A 136 -4.29 -6.72 -12.53
C ALA A 136 -5.74 -6.51 -12.02
N ARG A 137 -6.25 -7.39 -11.16
CA ARG A 137 -7.61 -7.28 -10.61
C ARG A 137 -7.66 -6.24 -9.50
N LEU A 138 -8.68 -5.40 -9.56
CA LEU A 138 -8.93 -4.38 -8.54
C LEU A 138 -9.71 -4.96 -7.37
N ASP A 139 -9.34 -4.56 -6.17
CA ASP A 139 -10.15 -4.67 -4.95
C ASP A 139 -10.62 -6.10 -4.65
N THR A 140 -9.75 -7.09 -4.91
CA THR A 140 -10.02 -8.51 -4.62
C THR A 140 -9.90 -8.84 -3.12
N LEU A 141 -9.28 -7.97 -2.33
CA LEU A 141 -9.05 -8.13 -0.90
C LEU A 141 -9.39 -6.84 -0.14
N ASP A 142 -10.33 -6.91 0.81
CA ASP A 142 -10.61 -5.81 1.76
C ASP A 142 -9.73 -5.93 3.01
N VAL A 143 -8.43 -5.71 2.83
CA VAL A 143 -7.44 -5.77 3.91
C VAL A 143 -6.49 -4.58 3.87
N LEU A 144 -6.03 -4.16 5.04
CA LEU A 144 -5.02 -3.12 5.17
C LEU A 144 -3.76 -3.71 5.84
N PRO A 145 -2.78 -4.18 5.04
CA PRO A 145 -1.49 -4.56 5.58
C PRO A 145 -0.72 -3.32 5.98
N VAL A 146 -0.14 -3.35 7.17
CA VAL A 146 0.58 -2.23 7.78
C VAL A 146 1.96 -2.71 8.22
N TYR A 147 2.96 -1.86 8.03
CA TYR A 147 4.31 -2.13 8.51
C TYR A 147 4.48 -1.57 9.92
N PHE A 148 4.66 -2.46 10.90
CA PHE A 148 4.79 -2.13 12.31
C PHE A 148 5.82 -3.06 12.98
N LYS A 149 6.75 -2.48 13.76
CA LYS A 149 7.82 -3.22 14.47
C LYS A 149 8.53 -4.27 13.59
N GLU A 150 9.00 -3.86 12.42
CA GLU A 150 9.73 -4.71 11.47
C GLU A 150 8.93 -5.85 10.82
N ARG A 151 7.59 -5.81 10.95
CA ARG A 151 6.69 -6.81 10.42
C ARG A 151 5.58 -6.17 9.60
N ILE A 152 5.07 -6.90 8.62
CA ILE A 152 3.83 -6.55 7.92
C ILE A 152 2.73 -7.40 8.53
N THR A 153 1.70 -6.76 9.08
CA THR A 153 0.57 -7.42 9.77
C THR A 153 -0.73 -6.75 9.32
N LEU A 154 -1.90 -7.32 9.66
CA LEU A 154 -3.16 -6.62 9.44
C LEU A 154 -3.36 -5.52 10.49
N GLU A 155 -3.94 -4.38 10.09
CA GLU A 155 -4.27 -3.28 11.00
C GLU A 155 -4.98 -3.73 12.29
N GLN A 156 -5.86 -4.73 12.17
CA GLN A 156 -6.67 -5.30 13.25
C GLN A 156 -5.86 -6.08 14.29
N GLU A 157 -4.65 -6.52 13.93
CA GLU A 157 -3.75 -7.33 14.75
C GLU A 157 -2.73 -6.46 15.51
N ILE A 158 -2.69 -5.16 15.25
CA ILE A 158 -1.89 -4.23 16.07
C ILE A 158 -2.60 -4.10 17.41
N GLU A 159 -1.99 -4.65 18.46
CA GLU A 159 -2.42 -4.38 19.83
C GLU A 159 -2.37 -2.87 20.09
N PRO A 160 -3.44 -2.27 20.65
CA PRO A 160 -3.38 -0.88 21.06
C PRO A 160 -2.23 -0.68 22.05
N PRO A 161 -1.60 0.51 22.08
CA PRO A 161 -0.60 0.80 23.10
C PRO A 161 -1.19 0.49 24.47
N LEU A 162 -0.45 -0.24 25.31
CA LEU A 162 -0.82 -0.39 26.71
C LEU A 162 -1.04 1.01 27.28
N GLU A 163 -2.26 1.31 27.74
CA GLU A 163 -2.53 2.56 28.43
C GLU A 163 -1.51 2.69 29.56
N GLU A 164 -0.67 3.73 29.52
CA GLU A 164 0.24 3.96 30.63
C GLU A 164 -0.60 4.18 31.89
N PRO A 165 -0.35 3.43 32.98
CA PRO A 165 -1.14 3.55 34.18
C PRO A 165 -0.92 4.93 34.82
N GLY A 166 -1.87 5.83 34.58
CA GLY A 166 -2.17 6.98 35.43
C GLY A 166 -1.32 8.23 35.23
N SER A 167 -1.56 8.97 34.14
CA SER A 167 -1.50 10.43 34.23
C SER A 167 -2.75 10.92 34.97
N LYS A 168 -2.71 10.91 36.31
CA LYS A 168 -3.69 11.67 37.10
C LYS A 168 -3.45 13.15 36.81
N ASN A 169 -4.41 13.80 36.14
CA ASN A 169 -4.52 15.25 36.08
C ASN A 169 -4.49 15.83 37.51
N PRO A 170 -3.46 16.60 37.93
CA PRO A 170 -3.51 17.33 39.18
C PRO A 170 -4.25 18.64 38.90
N GLY A 171 -5.58 18.59 38.82
CA GLY A 171 -6.33 19.75 38.35
C GLY A 171 -7.85 19.69 38.50
N GLN A 172 -8.38 18.99 39.50
CA GLN A 172 -9.75 19.22 39.97
C GLN A 172 -9.75 19.31 41.49
N SER A 173 -9.33 20.49 41.98
CA SER A 173 -9.65 20.93 43.34
C SER A 173 -11.07 21.51 43.34
N ALA A 174 -11.94 20.81 44.05
CA ALA A 174 -13.09 21.27 44.83
C ALA A 174 -13.75 22.62 44.45
N ALA A 175 -15.03 22.51 44.04
CA ALA A 175 -16.05 23.48 44.41
C ALA A 175 -17.36 22.73 44.68
N THR A 176 -17.52 22.23 45.91
CA THR A 176 -18.82 21.89 46.49
C THR A 176 -19.34 23.11 47.24
N SER A 177 -20.57 23.53 46.86
CA SER A 177 -21.60 24.22 47.66
C SER A 177 -21.21 25.44 48.49
#